data_AF-A0AAU2F121-F1
#
_entry.id   AF-A0AAU2F121-F1
#
_cell.length_a   1.000
_cell.length_b   1.000
_cell.length_c   1.000
_cell.angle_alpha   90.00
_cell.angle_beta   90.00
_cell.angle_gamma   90.00
#
_symmetry.space_group_name_H-M   'P 1'
#
loop_
_entity.id
_entity.type
_entity.pdbx_description
1 polymer ?
#
loop_
_entity_poly.entity_id
_entity_poly.type
_entity_poly.pdbx_seq_one_letter_code
_entity_poly.pdbx_strand_id
1 'polypeptide(L)'
;MFKVIPLHRVLFATTAGVSLAAASFSASPTAAHADAAPQTRPLPPFAPHIPTAARAADHLTVTVRATGGRADGRFELECHPGGGSHPDVEGACGSLDRGARWGKDPFAPVPPDSICTMMYGGPATAHVTGTWAGRPVDATFDRSNGCQTARWDRLVPLLPDLR
;
A
#
# COMPACT_ATOMS: atom_id res chain seq x y z
N MET A 1 -10.86 23.41 41.82
CA MET A 1 -10.49 22.35 42.78
C MET A 1 -9.61 21.36 42.01
N PHE A 2 -8.30 21.45 42.21
CA PHE A 2 -7.27 20.77 41.41
C PHE A 2 -7.22 19.26 41.74
N LYS A 3 -7.20 18.40 40.73
CA LYS A 3 -6.85 16.98 40.89
C LYS A 3 -5.50 16.72 40.21
N VAL A 4 -4.49 16.60 41.06
CA VAL A 4 -3.09 16.33 40.72
C VAL A 4 -2.97 14.88 40.27
N ILE A 5 -2.39 14.64 39.08
CA ILE A 5 -2.04 13.30 38.59
C ILE A 5 -0.57 13.05 38.96
N PRO A 6 -0.24 12.00 39.73
CA PRO A 6 1.16 11.70 40.05
C PRO A 6 1.88 11.06 38.86
N LEU A 7 3.04 11.64 38.55
CA LEU A 7 4.10 11.12 37.68
C LEU A 7 4.59 9.76 38.21
N HIS A 8 4.41 8.68 37.45
CA HIS A 8 5.19 7.46 37.66
C HIS A 8 6.53 7.56 36.95
N ARG A 9 7.57 7.81 37.75
CA ARG A 9 8.98 7.67 37.40
C ARG A 9 9.26 6.23 36.96
N VAL A 10 9.57 6.04 35.68
CA VAL A 10 10.09 4.77 35.16
C VAL A 10 11.59 4.71 35.45
N LEU A 11 12.00 3.71 36.22
CA LEU A 11 13.40 3.43 36.58
C LEU A 11 14.09 2.63 35.47
N PHE A 12 15.37 2.96 35.29
CA PHE A 12 16.35 2.39 34.36
C PHE A 12 16.73 0.92 34.68
N ALA A 13 17.05 0.15 33.62
CA ALA A 13 17.97 -1.00 33.64
C ALA A 13 18.44 -1.28 32.19
N THR A 14 19.62 -0.84 31.77
CA THR A 14 20.92 -1.56 31.70
C THR A 14 20.94 -2.84 30.86
N THR A 15 21.74 -2.86 29.77
CA THR A 15 22.67 -3.97 29.46
C THR A 15 23.87 -3.47 28.65
N ALA A 16 25.02 -4.05 28.97
CA ALA A 16 26.38 -3.65 28.64
C ALA A 16 26.75 -3.74 27.16
N GLY A 17 27.60 -2.80 26.71
CA GLY A 17 28.39 -2.92 25.49
C GLY A 17 29.80 -3.39 25.82
N VAL A 18 30.31 -4.33 25.03
CA VAL A 18 31.75 -4.63 24.85
C VAL A 18 31.90 -5.32 23.49
N SER A 19 32.80 -4.82 22.63
CA SER A 19 33.75 -5.65 21.86
C SER A 19 34.78 -4.76 21.17
N LEU A 20 36.04 -4.92 21.60
CA LEU A 20 37.23 -4.28 21.06
C LEU A 20 37.86 -5.12 19.94
N ALA A 21 38.29 -4.41 18.90
CA ALA A 21 39.56 -4.50 18.14
C ALA A 21 40.20 -5.86 17.79
N ALA A 22 40.62 -5.99 16.52
CA ALA A 22 42.04 -6.14 16.17
C ALA A 22 42.24 -6.05 14.65
N ALA A 23 43.30 -5.34 14.25
CA ALA A 23 43.77 -5.20 12.87
C ALA A 23 44.88 -6.21 12.56
N SER A 24 45.15 -6.36 11.25
CA SER A 24 46.49 -6.48 10.62
C SER A 24 46.91 -7.84 10.01
N PHE A 25 47.08 -7.74 8.69
CA PHE A 25 48.20 -8.18 7.83
C PHE A 25 48.75 -9.61 7.88
N SER A 26 48.75 -10.26 6.72
CA SER A 26 49.94 -10.94 6.19
C SER A 26 49.91 -11.05 4.67
N ALA A 27 51.09 -10.83 4.09
CA ALA A 27 51.42 -10.73 2.68
C ALA A 27 51.54 -12.09 1.96
N SER A 28 51.66 -11.97 0.63
CA SER A 28 51.56 -12.94 -0.48
C SER A 28 52.46 -14.18 -0.43
N PRO A 29 52.25 -15.10 -1.41
CA PRO A 29 53.38 -15.41 -2.28
C PRO A 29 53.12 -15.42 -3.80
N THR A 30 54.26 -15.30 -4.45
CA THR A 30 54.76 -15.39 -5.83
C THR A 30 54.04 -16.22 -6.90
N ALA A 31 54.29 -15.78 -8.13
CA ALA A 31 53.87 -16.26 -9.43
C ALA A 31 54.09 -17.76 -9.71
N ALA A 32 53.13 -18.35 -10.43
CA ALA A 32 53.35 -19.50 -11.28
C ALA A 32 52.93 -19.10 -12.72
N HIS A 33 53.86 -19.28 -13.67
CA HIS A 33 53.59 -19.20 -15.09
C HIS A 33 52.65 -20.34 -15.48
N ALA A 34 51.57 -20.03 -16.21
CA ALA A 34 50.79 -21.02 -16.93
C ALA A 34 50.63 -20.54 -18.37
N ASP A 35 51.08 -21.41 -19.27
CA ASP A 35 51.01 -21.36 -20.72
C ASP A 35 49.76 -20.68 -21.30
N ALA A 36 49.98 -19.91 -22.36
CA ALA A 36 48.94 -19.40 -23.24
C ALA A 36 48.31 -20.56 -24.04
N ALA A 37 47.34 -21.23 -23.42
CA ALA A 37 46.41 -22.09 -24.13
C ALA A 37 45.40 -21.24 -24.93
N PRO A 38 44.95 -21.70 -26.12
CA PRO A 38 43.92 -20.99 -26.89
C PRO A 38 42.64 -20.91 -26.07
N GLN A 39 42.21 -19.68 -25.75
CA GLN A 39 40.99 -19.43 -24.98
C GLN A 39 39.76 -19.71 -25.84
N THR A 40 39.26 -20.95 -25.80
CA THR A 40 37.87 -21.23 -26.11
C THR A 40 37.02 -20.57 -25.03
N ARG A 41 36.52 -19.35 -25.31
CA ARG A 41 35.56 -18.66 -24.44
C ARG A 41 34.35 -19.58 -24.23
N PRO A 42 34.05 -20.03 -22.99
CA PRO A 42 32.79 -20.69 -22.71
C PRO A 42 31.68 -19.67 -22.97
N LEU A 43 30.69 -20.04 -23.79
CA LEU A 43 29.45 -19.28 -23.87
C LEU A 43 28.87 -19.21 -22.44
N PRO A 44 28.41 -18.03 -21.98
CA PRO A 44 27.74 -17.96 -20.70
C PRO A 44 26.57 -18.95 -20.70
N PRO A 45 26.36 -19.73 -19.63
CA PRO A 45 25.16 -20.55 -19.55
C PRO A 45 23.96 -19.62 -19.72
N PHE A 46 23.04 -20.02 -20.60
CA PHE A 46 21.75 -19.38 -20.75
C PHE A 46 21.05 -19.48 -19.40
N ALA A 47 21.24 -18.48 -18.54
CA ALA A 47 20.50 -18.38 -17.31
C ALA A 47 19.04 -18.17 -17.73
N PRO A 48 18.11 -19.06 -17.38
CA PRO A 48 16.71 -18.81 -17.62
C PRO A 48 16.39 -17.49 -16.91
N HIS A 49 16.01 -16.48 -17.67
CA HIS A 49 15.38 -15.29 -17.13
C HIS A 49 14.07 -15.83 -16.56
N ILE A 50 14.04 -16.06 -15.25
CA ILE A 50 12.78 -16.25 -14.55
C ILE A 50 12.19 -14.84 -14.56
N PRO A 51 11.14 -14.55 -15.35
CA PRO A 51 10.38 -13.34 -15.08
C PRO A 51 9.89 -13.52 -13.65
N THR A 52 10.50 -12.82 -12.70
CA THR A 52 9.76 -12.41 -11.52
C THR A 52 8.56 -11.70 -12.11
N ALA A 53 7.41 -12.37 -12.10
CA ALA A 53 6.15 -11.71 -12.35
C ALA A 53 6.16 -10.56 -11.35
N ALA A 54 6.54 -9.37 -11.82
CA ALA A 54 6.32 -8.16 -11.07
C ALA A 54 4.84 -8.26 -10.77
N ARG A 55 4.49 -8.41 -9.48
CA ARG A 55 3.08 -8.30 -9.09
C ARG A 55 2.66 -6.99 -9.74
N ALA A 56 1.71 -7.07 -10.67
CA ALA A 56 1.20 -5.89 -11.33
C ALA A 56 0.85 -4.92 -10.20
N ALA A 57 1.47 -3.74 -10.22
CA ALA A 57 1.25 -2.77 -9.16
C ALA A 57 -0.26 -2.50 -9.08
N ASP A 58 -0.76 -2.39 -7.85
CA ASP A 58 -2.15 -2.00 -7.65
C ASP A 58 -2.26 -0.54 -8.09
N HIS A 59 -3.00 -0.28 -9.16
CA HIS A 59 -3.13 1.05 -9.74
C HIS A 59 -4.61 1.37 -9.89
N LEU A 60 -5.06 2.43 -9.23
CA LEU A 60 -6.44 2.87 -9.27
C LEU A 60 -6.53 4.34 -9.66
N THR A 61 -7.50 4.66 -10.49
CA THR A 61 -7.95 6.02 -10.72
C THR A 61 -9.22 6.25 -9.90
N VAL A 62 -9.22 7.24 -9.02
CA VAL A 62 -10.37 7.65 -8.20
C VAL A 62 -10.88 8.99 -8.71
N THR A 63 -12.10 9.04 -9.22
CA THR A 63 -12.77 10.28 -9.63
C THR A 63 -13.88 10.60 -8.65
N VAL A 64 -13.80 11.75 -7.97
CA VAL A 64 -14.77 12.23 -7.00
C VAL A 64 -15.47 13.48 -7.52
N ARG A 65 -16.79 13.57 -7.32
CA ARG A 65 -17.61 14.70 -7.76
C ARG A 65 -18.66 15.07 -6.74
N ALA A 66 -19.09 16.34 -6.79
CA ALA A 66 -20.23 16.87 -6.05
C ALA A 66 -20.07 16.77 -4.52
N THR A 67 -18.84 16.89 -4.02
CA THR A 67 -18.56 17.05 -2.59
C THR A 67 -18.79 18.47 -2.10
N GLY A 68 -18.86 19.44 -3.02
CA GLY A 68 -19.00 20.86 -2.67
C GLY A 68 -17.71 21.50 -2.15
N GLY A 69 -16.55 20.84 -2.35
CA GLY A 69 -15.27 21.30 -1.84
C GLY A 69 -14.07 20.80 -2.64
N ARG A 70 -12.88 20.90 -2.01
CA ARG A 70 -11.59 20.57 -2.65
C ARG A 70 -11.33 19.07 -2.83
N ALA A 71 -12.24 18.22 -2.36
CA ALA A 71 -12.13 16.77 -2.52
C ALA A 71 -12.59 16.29 -3.90
N ASP A 72 -13.27 17.14 -4.68
CA ASP A 72 -13.61 16.84 -6.08
C ASP A 72 -12.35 16.79 -6.94
N GLY A 73 -12.29 15.83 -7.86
CA GLY A 73 -11.14 15.68 -8.76
C GLY A 73 -10.93 14.25 -9.24
N ARG A 74 -9.86 14.07 -10.01
CA ARG A 74 -9.35 12.76 -10.42
C ARG A 74 -7.98 12.56 -9.78
N PHE A 75 -7.81 11.42 -9.12
CA PHE A 75 -6.62 11.07 -8.37
C PHE A 75 -6.11 9.71 -8.84
N GLU A 76 -4.81 9.61 -9.05
CA GLU A 76 -4.17 8.32 -9.28
C GLU A 76 -3.63 7.80 -7.94
N LEU A 77 -3.77 6.49 -7.72
CA LEU A 77 -3.30 5.80 -6.54
C LEU A 77 -2.52 4.56 -6.98
N GLU A 78 -1.26 4.50 -6.57
CA GLU A 78 -0.44 3.31 -6.69
C GLU A 78 -0.23 2.70 -5.30
N CYS A 79 -0.41 1.39 -5.17
CA CYS A 79 -0.05 0.64 -3.96
C CYS A 79 0.96 -0.44 -4.29
N HIS A 80 1.89 -0.68 -3.36
CA HIS A 80 2.97 -1.68 -3.46
C HIS A 80 3.96 -1.48 -4.63
N PRO A 81 4.68 -0.34 -4.71
CA PRO A 81 4.88 0.69 -3.69
C PRO A 81 3.82 1.81 -3.72
N GLY A 82 3.71 2.57 -2.62
CA GLY A 82 2.78 3.69 -2.51
C GLY A 82 3.17 4.88 -3.39
N GLY A 83 2.23 5.40 -4.19
CA GLY A 83 2.43 6.59 -5.03
C GLY A 83 1.15 7.18 -5.62
N GLY A 84 1.31 8.12 -6.54
CA GLY A 84 0.21 8.79 -7.24
C GLY A 84 -0.14 10.18 -6.72
N SER A 85 -1.26 10.71 -7.19
CA SER A 85 -1.76 12.06 -6.85
C SER A 85 -2.82 12.07 -5.75
N HIS A 86 -3.18 10.89 -5.21
CA HIS A 86 -4.13 10.78 -4.10
C HIS A 86 -3.64 11.55 -2.86
N PRO A 87 -4.49 12.36 -2.18
CA PRO A 87 -4.06 13.20 -1.06
C PRO A 87 -3.59 12.42 0.17
N ASP A 88 -4.04 11.17 0.33
CA ASP A 88 -3.62 10.26 1.38
C ASP A 88 -3.34 8.86 0.80
N VAL A 89 -2.18 8.70 0.16
CA VAL A 89 -1.78 7.44 -0.47
C VAL A 89 -1.68 6.30 0.56
N GLU A 90 -0.99 6.53 1.67
CA GLU A 90 -0.75 5.50 2.68
C GLU A 90 -2.05 5.04 3.35
N GLY A 91 -2.91 5.98 3.74
CA GLY A 91 -4.20 5.67 4.34
C GLY A 91 -5.12 4.95 3.35
N ALA A 92 -5.16 5.39 2.09
CA ALA A 92 -5.97 4.77 1.05
C ALA A 92 -5.54 3.31 0.81
N CYS A 93 -4.25 3.06 0.55
CA CYS A 93 -3.73 1.71 0.38
C CYS A 93 -3.99 0.84 1.62
N GLY A 94 -3.72 1.37 2.82
CA GLY A 94 -3.97 0.64 4.07
C GLY A 94 -5.45 0.30 4.28
N SER A 95 -6.38 1.14 3.83
CA SER A 95 -7.81 0.85 3.90
C SER A 95 -8.22 -0.30 2.98
N LEU A 96 -7.69 -0.32 1.75
CA LEU A 96 -7.95 -1.36 0.76
C LEU A 96 -7.34 -2.69 1.19
N ASP A 97 -6.13 -2.68 1.74
CA ASP A 97 -5.46 -3.87 2.29
C ASP A 97 -6.29 -4.50 3.41
N ARG A 98 -6.76 -3.70 4.38
CA ARG A 98 -7.62 -4.21 5.45
C ARG A 98 -8.90 -4.83 4.89
N GLY A 99 -9.51 -4.23 3.88
CA GLY A 99 -10.71 -4.76 3.22
C GLY A 99 -10.46 -6.09 2.52
N ALA A 100 -9.35 -6.20 1.79
CA ALA A 100 -8.97 -7.39 1.03
C ALA A 100 -8.64 -8.60 1.92
N ARG A 101 -8.12 -8.39 3.15
CA ARG A 101 -7.74 -9.47 4.08
C ARG A 101 -8.91 -10.36 4.51
N TRP A 102 -10.14 -9.88 4.43
CA TRP A 102 -11.33 -10.64 4.85
C TRP A 102 -11.96 -11.47 3.73
N GLY A 103 -11.28 -11.63 2.58
CA GLY A 103 -11.81 -12.33 1.41
C GLY A 103 -13.02 -11.64 0.78
N LYS A 104 -13.25 -10.37 1.13
CA LYS A 104 -14.33 -9.55 0.60
C LYS A 104 -13.77 -8.62 -0.45
N ASP A 105 -14.51 -8.44 -1.53
CA ASP A 105 -14.20 -7.44 -2.54
C ASP A 105 -14.61 -6.05 -2.01
N PRO A 106 -13.66 -5.13 -1.73
CA PRO A 106 -14.00 -3.79 -1.25
C PRO A 106 -14.80 -2.97 -2.27
N PHE A 107 -14.77 -3.37 -3.54
CA PHE A 107 -15.46 -2.69 -4.64
C PHE A 107 -16.81 -3.33 -5.00
N ALA A 108 -17.19 -4.45 -4.38
CA ALA A 108 -18.47 -5.10 -4.67
C ALA A 108 -19.66 -4.16 -4.38
N PRO A 109 -20.71 -4.17 -5.23
CA PRO A 109 -21.89 -3.36 -4.99
C PRO A 109 -22.68 -3.84 -3.78
N VAL A 110 -23.59 -3.00 -3.28
CA VAL A 110 -24.60 -3.43 -2.31
C VAL A 110 -25.52 -4.45 -3.00
N PRO A 111 -25.78 -5.64 -2.39
CA PRO A 111 -26.72 -6.61 -2.94
C PRO A 111 -28.11 -5.99 -3.14
N PRO A 112 -28.81 -6.30 -4.25
CA PRO A 112 -30.08 -5.66 -4.61
C PRO A 112 -31.18 -5.83 -3.54
N ASP A 113 -31.17 -6.94 -2.81
CA ASP A 113 -32.17 -7.26 -1.78
C ASP A 113 -31.77 -6.81 -0.36
N SER A 114 -30.77 -5.93 -0.26
CA SER A 114 -30.33 -5.37 1.02
C SER A 114 -31.42 -4.47 1.62
N ILE A 115 -31.72 -4.66 2.91
CA ILE A 115 -32.60 -3.75 3.64
C ILE A 115 -31.79 -2.50 4.03
N CYS A 116 -32.07 -1.40 3.35
CA CYS A 116 -31.34 -0.14 3.49
C CYS A 116 -32.25 0.97 4.02
N THR A 117 -31.74 1.78 4.94
CA THR A 117 -32.46 2.98 5.37
C THR A 117 -32.50 4.00 4.23
N MET A 118 -33.61 4.73 4.10
CA MET A 118 -33.76 5.82 3.11
C MET A 118 -33.05 7.12 3.51
N MET A 119 -32.02 7.04 4.35
CA MET A 119 -31.23 8.19 4.78
C MET A 119 -30.32 8.63 3.64
N TYR A 120 -30.58 9.82 3.10
CA TYR A 120 -29.77 10.42 2.04
C TYR A 120 -28.51 11.07 2.62
N GLY A 121 -27.34 10.64 2.15
CA GLY A 121 -26.03 11.13 2.59
C GLY A 121 -25.46 12.27 1.74
N GLY A 122 -26.20 12.79 0.75
CA GLY A 122 -25.77 13.90 -0.12
C GLY A 122 -25.45 13.49 -1.56
N PRO A 123 -25.11 14.48 -2.42
CA PRO A 123 -25.00 14.27 -3.86
C PRO A 123 -23.67 13.70 -4.33
N ALA A 124 -22.71 13.54 -3.41
CA ALA A 124 -21.36 13.10 -3.76
C ALA A 124 -21.37 11.72 -4.44
N THR A 125 -20.57 11.61 -5.50
CA THR A 125 -20.33 10.35 -6.22
C THR A 125 -18.84 10.12 -6.40
N ALA A 126 -18.46 8.86 -6.50
CA ALA A 126 -17.11 8.48 -6.88
C ALA A 126 -17.13 7.34 -7.89
N HIS A 127 -16.14 7.33 -8.78
CA HIS A 127 -15.90 6.27 -9.73
C HIS A 127 -14.45 5.81 -9.60
N VAL A 128 -14.26 4.52 -9.33
CA VAL A 128 -12.96 3.90 -9.13
C VAL A 128 -12.72 2.89 -10.23
N THR A 129 -11.63 3.06 -10.97
CA THR A 129 -11.22 2.14 -12.04
C THR A 129 -9.77 1.71 -11.87
N GLY A 130 -9.38 0.61 -12.51
CA GLY A 130 -7.99 0.18 -12.58
C GLY A 130 -7.81 -1.29 -12.25
N THR A 131 -6.74 -1.62 -11.51
CA THR A 131 -6.43 -2.99 -11.08
C THR A 131 -6.10 -3.01 -9.60
N TRP A 132 -6.73 -3.94 -8.87
CA TRP A 132 -6.46 -4.19 -7.45
C TRP A 132 -6.33 -5.69 -7.19
N ALA A 133 -5.24 -6.11 -6.55
CA ALA A 133 -4.91 -7.49 -6.26
C ALA A 133 -5.00 -8.39 -7.51
N GLY A 134 -4.60 -7.87 -8.67
CA GLY A 134 -4.67 -8.57 -9.96
C GLY A 134 -6.06 -8.68 -10.59
N ARG A 135 -7.08 -8.03 -10.02
CA ARG A 135 -8.44 -7.98 -10.57
C ARG A 135 -8.76 -6.61 -11.15
N PRO A 136 -9.42 -6.52 -12.31
CA PRO A 136 -9.91 -5.25 -12.81
C PRO A 136 -10.97 -4.68 -11.87
N VAL A 137 -10.94 -3.37 -11.69
CA VAL A 137 -11.91 -2.62 -10.90
C VAL A 137 -12.62 -1.64 -11.83
N ASP A 138 -13.95 -1.63 -11.72
CA ASP A 138 -14.83 -0.60 -12.24
C ASP A 138 -16.01 -0.53 -11.27
N ALA A 139 -15.99 0.48 -10.39
CA ALA A 139 -16.95 0.60 -9.31
C ALA A 139 -17.41 2.04 -9.13
N THR A 140 -18.72 2.22 -9.07
CA THR A 140 -19.34 3.51 -8.75
C THR A 140 -19.84 3.51 -7.31
N PHE A 141 -19.70 4.64 -6.65
CA PHE A 141 -20.13 4.91 -5.29
C PHE A 141 -21.01 6.14 -5.28
N ASP A 142 -22.11 6.05 -4.55
CA ASP A 142 -23.04 7.15 -4.29
C ASP A 142 -23.41 7.14 -2.80
N ARG A 143 -24.18 8.15 -2.38
CA ARG A 143 -24.65 8.28 -1.00
C ARG A 143 -26.18 8.40 -0.96
N SER A 144 -26.88 7.71 -1.85
CA SER A 144 -28.33 7.84 -2.04
C SER A 144 -29.17 7.23 -0.90
N ASN A 145 -28.62 6.26 -0.16
CA ASN A 145 -29.27 5.60 0.97
C ASN A 145 -28.21 5.11 1.98
N GLY A 146 -28.66 4.59 3.13
CA GLY A 146 -27.76 4.20 4.22
C GLY A 146 -26.79 3.07 3.89
N CYS A 147 -27.15 2.12 3.02
CA CYS A 147 -26.20 1.09 2.59
C CYS A 147 -25.11 1.68 1.69
N GLN A 148 -25.48 2.59 0.79
CA GLN A 148 -24.55 3.25 -0.12
C GLN A 148 -23.60 4.18 0.65
N THR A 149 -24.13 4.95 1.60
CA THR A 149 -23.31 5.74 2.53
C THR A 149 -22.37 4.86 3.35
N ALA A 150 -22.85 3.75 3.92
CA ALA A 150 -21.98 2.83 4.66
C ALA A 150 -20.91 2.19 3.76
N ARG A 151 -21.21 1.94 2.47
CA ARG A 151 -20.23 1.43 1.50
C ARG A 151 -19.17 2.48 1.17
N TRP A 152 -19.56 3.75 1.02
CA TRP A 152 -18.63 4.88 0.91
C TRP A 152 -17.70 4.96 2.12
N ASP A 153 -18.26 4.95 3.33
CA ASP A 153 -17.51 5.18 4.57
C ASP A 153 -16.47 4.08 4.85
N ARG A 154 -16.72 2.84 4.42
CA ARG A 154 -15.75 1.73 4.55
C ARG A 154 -14.49 1.92 3.72
N LEU A 155 -14.54 2.78 2.69
CA LEU A 155 -13.40 3.11 1.85
C LEU A 155 -12.73 4.41 2.27
N VAL A 156 -13.11 5.05 3.37
CA VAL A 156 -12.34 6.18 3.87
C VAL A 156 -10.99 5.63 4.41
N PRO A 157 -9.83 6.19 3.97
CA PRO A 157 -9.65 7.46 3.27
C PRO A 157 -9.37 7.38 1.76
N LEU A 158 -9.54 6.24 1.08
CA LEU A 158 -9.57 6.19 -0.40
C LEU A 158 -10.66 7.13 -0.98
N LEU A 159 -11.82 7.18 -0.33
CA LEU A 159 -12.83 8.19 -0.59
C LEU A 159 -12.78 9.27 0.49
N PRO A 160 -13.17 10.53 0.20
CA PRO A 160 -13.14 11.58 1.20
C PRO A 160 -14.14 11.32 2.32
N ASP A 161 -13.76 11.70 3.55
CA ASP A 161 -14.66 11.70 4.69
C ASP A 161 -15.64 12.88 4.57
N LEU A 162 -16.94 12.57 4.59
CA LEU A 162 -18.03 13.51 4.38
C LEU A 162 -19.15 13.33 5.43
N ARG A 163 -18.82 12.76 6.60
CA ARG A 163 -19.72 12.57 7.74
C ARG A 163 -19.86 13.84 8.57
#